data_AF-A0A9E5UWR3-F1
#
_entry.id   AF-A0A9E5UWR3-F1
#
_cell.length_a   1.000
_cell.length_b   1.000
_cell.length_c   1.000
_cell.angle_alpha   90.00
_cell.angle_beta   90.00
_cell.angle_gamma   90.00
#
_symmetry.space_group_name_H-M   'P 1'
#
loop_
_entity.id
_entity.type
_entity.pdbx_description
1 polymer ?
#
loop_
_entity_poly.entity_id
_entity_poly.type
_entity_poly.pdbx_seq_one_letter_code
_entity_poly.pdbx_strand_id
1 'polypeptide(L)'
;MEQVKLARNTLGSFDQQVLGGYWLGSSHPRRIALMLGLLLSLELVSVQEQVCKPLPQPTRHWLEQTRTAQVESLVGAWQKSLVFNELAHIADVLIEETGWQNDPRLLRQTLQGTLEQFRDEHAWFSLDDLLQLIKEVNPDFQRPGGDYESWYLRDAATHDYLKGFESWDRVDGAALQVGLEVMHWLGLLDLGDLEGDPVARLTAFGRAFVAGAAFPQRPDQEAHLQVQADGLILASRHVSRYDRFQVARFSEWGRVGDHYEYRLSEHGFTQAEIQGISNDRILTFLRRTTRDQVPASVVKLLEEAPAAEPASSSGTAVLQQMLVLQTEDEAMLALILNTPELRRFTRAQLGPRAVSIRPEKAQELLAALAQQGLAVEALL
;
A
#
# COMPACT_ATOMS: atom_id res chain seq x y z
N MET A 1 23.45 -10.50 10.46
CA MET A 1 22.43 -9.47 10.17
C MET A 1 21.75 -9.14 11.47
N GLU A 2 21.75 -7.88 11.90
CA GLU A 2 20.80 -7.42 12.93
C GLU A 2 19.40 -7.86 12.51
N GLN A 3 18.65 -8.45 13.44
CA GLN A 3 17.25 -8.80 13.18
C GLN A 3 16.49 -7.49 13.05
N VAL A 4 16.10 -7.14 11.81
CA VAL A 4 15.20 -6.03 11.57
C VAL A 4 13.86 -6.39 12.20
N LYS A 5 13.54 -5.80 13.35
CA LYS A 5 12.23 -5.91 13.99
C LYS A 5 11.36 -4.76 13.48
N LEU A 6 10.32 -5.10 12.74
CA LEU A 6 9.38 -4.12 12.22
C LEU A 6 8.41 -3.72 13.32
N ALA A 7 8.37 -2.44 13.65
CA ALA A 7 7.40 -1.86 14.58
C ALA A 7 6.31 -1.11 13.80
N ARG A 8 5.32 -0.54 14.51
CA ARG A 8 4.19 0.22 13.91
C ARG A 8 4.61 1.32 12.94
N ASN A 9 5.79 1.91 13.10
CA ASN A 9 6.34 2.98 12.27
C ASN A 9 7.42 2.48 11.30
N THR A 10 7.19 1.32 10.68
CA THR A 10 8.15 0.68 9.76
C THR A 10 8.47 1.54 8.54
N LEU A 11 7.48 2.28 8.03
CA LEU A 11 7.65 3.22 6.93
C LEU A 11 7.54 4.65 7.44
N GLY A 12 8.31 5.57 6.84
CA GLY A 12 8.17 7.00 7.09
C GLY A 12 6.78 7.50 6.70
N SER A 13 6.34 8.62 7.29
CA SER A 13 5.03 9.22 7.00
C SER A 13 4.83 9.53 5.52
N PHE A 14 5.89 9.96 4.84
CA PHE A 14 5.89 10.19 3.39
C PHE A 14 5.59 8.91 2.61
N ASP A 15 6.29 7.81 2.89
CA ASP A 15 6.09 6.54 2.20
C ASP A 15 4.69 5.97 2.44
N GLN A 16 4.17 6.10 3.68
CA GLN A 16 2.80 5.70 4.00
C GLN A 16 1.77 6.49 3.19
N GLN A 17 1.97 7.80 3.04
CA GLN A 17 1.10 8.66 2.25
C GLN A 17 1.16 8.31 0.76
N VAL A 18 2.36 8.11 0.21
CA VAL A 18 2.57 7.75 -1.20
C VAL A 18 1.94 6.40 -1.53
N LEU A 19 2.13 5.39 -0.67
CA LEU A 19 1.57 4.05 -0.88
C LEU A 19 0.06 3.99 -0.62
N GLY A 20 -0.46 4.94 0.17
CA GLY A 20 -1.86 5.05 0.56
C GLY A 20 -2.85 4.88 -0.60
N GLY A 21 -2.56 5.51 -1.74
CA GLY A 21 -3.40 5.49 -2.94
C GLY A 21 -3.45 4.15 -3.68
N TYR A 22 -2.55 3.22 -3.38
CA TYR A 22 -2.46 1.92 -4.07
C TYR A 22 -3.05 0.76 -3.28
N TRP A 23 -3.49 1.00 -2.04
CA TRP A 23 -4.05 -0.05 -1.19
C TRP A 23 -5.51 -0.35 -1.54
N LEU A 24 -5.86 -1.63 -1.47
CA LEU A 24 -7.25 -2.05 -1.37
C LEU A 24 -7.75 -1.87 0.07
N GLY A 25 -8.80 -1.07 0.23
CA GLY A 25 -9.38 -0.75 1.55
C GLY A 25 -8.57 0.27 2.34
N SER A 26 -8.88 0.42 3.63
CA SER A 26 -8.22 1.39 4.51
C SER A 26 -6.73 1.10 4.69
N SER A 27 -5.93 2.15 4.70
CA SER A 27 -4.51 2.05 5.07
C SER A 27 -4.42 1.76 6.57
N HIS A 28 -3.68 0.70 6.94
CA HIS A 28 -3.47 0.32 8.32
C HIS A 28 -1.96 0.10 8.57
N PRO A 29 -1.31 0.84 9.48
CA PRO A 29 0.16 0.79 9.65
C PRO A 29 0.70 -0.62 9.95
N ARG A 30 -0.02 -1.38 10.78
CA ARG A 30 0.34 -2.78 11.10
C ARG A 30 0.23 -3.70 9.87
N ARG A 31 -0.75 -3.47 8.98
CA ARG A 31 -0.89 -4.25 7.73
C ARG A 31 0.28 -3.99 6.79
N ILE A 32 0.74 -2.73 6.72
CA ILE A 32 1.92 -2.34 5.95
C ILE A 32 3.19 -3.00 6.52
N ALA A 33 3.38 -2.93 7.84
CA ALA A 33 4.50 -3.60 8.51
C ALA A 33 4.49 -5.12 8.26
N LEU A 34 3.31 -5.76 8.33
CA LEU A 34 3.16 -7.17 7.98
C LEU A 34 3.58 -7.45 6.54
N MET A 35 3.07 -6.68 5.56
CA MET A 35 3.42 -6.87 4.15
C MET A 35 4.94 -6.79 3.92
N LEU A 36 5.60 -5.78 4.48
CA LEU A 36 7.06 -5.65 4.38
C LEU A 36 7.79 -6.79 5.09
N GLY A 37 7.33 -7.18 6.27
CA GLY A 37 7.88 -8.30 7.02
C GLY A 37 7.80 -9.62 6.26
N LEU A 38 6.69 -9.86 5.56
CA LEU A 38 6.50 -11.02 4.69
C LEU A 38 7.39 -10.98 3.45
N LEU A 39 7.50 -9.83 2.79
CA LEU A 39 8.39 -9.66 1.64
C LEU A 39 9.85 -9.92 2.02
N LEU A 40 10.28 -9.46 3.19
CA LEU A 40 11.62 -9.71 3.73
C LEU A 40 11.80 -11.19 4.11
N SER A 41 10.82 -11.79 4.79
CA SER A 41 10.88 -13.19 5.24
C SER A 41 10.86 -14.18 4.07
N LEU A 42 10.26 -13.81 2.95
CA LEU A 42 10.28 -14.57 1.70
C LEU A 42 11.47 -14.25 0.79
N GLU A 43 12.35 -13.33 1.20
CA GLU A 43 13.49 -12.87 0.38
C GLU A 43 13.05 -12.38 -1.01
N LEU A 44 11.89 -11.72 -1.08
CA LEU A 44 11.40 -11.11 -2.31
C LEU A 44 11.98 -9.72 -2.50
N VAL A 45 12.42 -9.07 -1.41
CA VAL A 45 12.99 -7.73 -1.45
C VAL A 45 14.30 -7.67 -0.68
N SER A 46 15.15 -6.74 -1.07
CA SER A 46 16.34 -6.34 -0.32
C SER A 46 16.21 -4.88 0.08
N VAL A 47 16.67 -4.55 1.29
CA VAL A 47 16.77 -3.17 1.75
C VAL A 47 18.23 -2.72 1.66
N GLN A 48 18.47 -1.68 0.89
CA GLN A 48 19.79 -1.06 0.72
C GLN A 48 19.63 0.46 0.83
N GLU A 49 20.43 1.12 1.67
CA GLU A 49 20.38 2.59 1.84
C GLU A 49 18.96 3.12 2.11
N GLN A 50 18.20 2.42 2.96
CA GLN A 50 16.78 2.70 3.26
C GLN A 50 15.81 2.57 2.08
N VAL A 51 16.25 2.05 0.94
CA VAL A 51 15.40 1.75 -0.21
C VAL A 51 15.10 0.26 -0.26
N CYS A 52 13.82 -0.08 -0.28
CA CYS A 52 13.34 -1.45 -0.48
C CYS A 52 13.20 -1.73 -1.99
N LYS A 53 13.97 -2.71 -2.50
CA LYS A 53 13.98 -3.08 -3.93
C LYS A 53 13.61 -4.55 -4.12
N PRO A 54 12.81 -4.90 -5.14
CA PRO A 54 12.51 -6.29 -5.46
C PRO A 54 13.76 -7.03 -5.95
N LEU A 55 13.94 -8.25 -5.45
CA LEU A 55 14.94 -9.19 -5.96
C LEU A 55 14.38 -9.85 -7.23
N PRO A 56 15.01 -9.68 -8.41
CA PRO A 56 14.35 -9.97 -9.69
C PRO A 56 13.86 -11.41 -9.85
N GLN A 57 14.71 -12.40 -9.57
CA GLN A 57 14.37 -13.81 -9.75
C GLN A 57 13.35 -14.31 -8.69
N PRO A 58 13.57 -14.12 -7.37
CA PRO A 58 12.59 -14.52 -6.35
C PRO A 58 11.23 -13.85 -6.53
N THR A 59 11.22 -12.53 -6.77
CA THR A 59 9.98 -11.76 -6.97
C THR A 59 9.21 -12.27 -8.18
N ARG A 60 9.89 -12.46 -9.31
CA ARG A 60 9.26 -13.00 -10.52
C ARG A 60 8.66 -14.38 -10.25
N HIS A 61 9.46 -15.28 -9.70
CA HIS A 61 9.02 -16.64 -9.41
C HIS A 61 7.75 -16.64 -8.55
N TRP A 62 7.75 -15.85 -7.47
CA TRP A 62 6.59 -15.72 -6.60
C TRP A 62 5.37 -15.10 -7.31
N LEU A 63 5.56 -14.05 -8.12
CA LEU A 63 4.47 -13.38 -8.84
C LEU A 63 3.82 -14.26 -9.93
N GLU A 64 4.55 -15.24 -10.47
CA GLU A 64 4.08 -16.20 -11.47
C GLU A 64 3.38 -17.42 -10.84
N GLN A 65 3.44 -17.60 -9.51
CA GLN A 65 2.77 -18.70 -8.83
C GLN A 65 1.23 -18.56 -8.83
N THR A 66 0.54 -19.70 -8.65
CA THR A 66 -0.91 -19.72 -8.46
C THR A 66 -1.30 -18.94 -7.21
N ARG A 67 -2.54 -18.43 -7.17
CA ARG A 67 -3.00 -17.69 -5.98
C ARG A 67 -2.91 -18.50 -4.70
N THR A 68 -3.24 -19.80 -4.75
CA THR A 68 -3.12 -20.70 -3.60
C THR A 68 -1.66 -20.82 -3.13
N ALA A 69 -0.71 -21.03 -4.04
CA ALA A 69 0.71 -21.15 -3.68
C ALA A 69 1.27 -19.85 -3.09
N GLN A 70 0.86 -18.69 -3.59
CA GLN A 70 1.24 -17.40 -3.00
C GLN A 70 0.71 -17.26 -1.57
N VAL A 71 -0.56 -17.54 -1.31
CA VAL A 71 -1.14 -17.48 0.04
C VAL A 71 -0.44 -18.46 0.98
N GLU A 72 -0.19 -19.68 0.53
CA GLU A 72 0.54 -20.71 1.30
C GLU A 72 1.95 -20.23 1.67
N SER A 73 2.68 -19.64 0.73
CA SER A 73 4.00 -19.08 1.01
C SER A 73 3.96 -17.90 2.01
N LEU A 74 2.98 -17.01 1.91
CA LEU A 74 2.80 -15.89 2.84
C LEU A 74 2.48 -16.38 4.25
N VAL A 75 1.57 -17.36 4.37
CA VAL A 75 1.21 -17.97 5.66
C VAL A 75 2.40 -18.71 6.26
N GLY A 76 3.13 -19.49 5.46
CA GLY A 76 4.34 -20.19 5.91
C GLY A 76 5.47 -19.23 6.32
N ALA A 77 5.61 -18.09 5.63
CA ALA A 77 6.54 -17.03 6.01
C ALA A 77 6.12 -16.39 7.33
N TRP A 78 4.83 -16.03 7.49
CA TRP A 78 4.31 -15.52 8.76
C TRP A 78 4.58 -16.50 9.89
N GLN A 79 4.25 -17.78 9.77
CA GLN A 79 4.50 -18.77 10.84
C GLN A 79 5.96 -18.82 11.32
N LYS A 80 6.92 -18.63 10.42
CA LYS A 80 8.36 -18.80 10.71
C LYS A 80 9.10 -17.49 10.98
N SER A 81 8.50 -16.35 10.64
CA SER A 81 9.16 -15.05 10.67
C SER A 81 9.50 -14.59 12.10
N LEU A 82 10.68 -14.00 12.26
CA LEU A 82 11.03 -13.24 13.47
C LEU A 82 10.97 -11.72 13.23
N VAL A 83 10.66 -11.31 11.99
CA VAL A 83 10.70 -9.91 11.53
C VAL A 83 9.47 -9.15 11.99
N PHE A 84 8.30 -9.77 11.86
CA PHE A 84 7.04 -9.26 12.40
C PHE A 84 6.83 -9.87 13.79
N ASN A 85 6.57 -9.04 14.79
CA ASN A 85 6.32 -9.46 16.17
C ASN A 85 5.04 -8.82 16.69
N GLU A 86 4.05 -9.64 16.98
CA GLU A 86 2.71 -9.24 17.38
C GLU A 86 2.73 -8.31 18.61
N LEU A 87 3.64 -8.53 19.58
CA LEU A 87 3.81 -7.66 20.75
C LEU A 87 4.20 -6.23 20.37
N ALA A 88 5.09 -6.05 19.38
CA ALA A 88 5.51 -4.74 18.89
C ALA A 88 4.41 -3.96 18.16
N HIS A 89 3.26 -4.62 17.95
CA HIS A 89 2.10 -4.09 17.29
C HIS A 89 0.89 -3.96 18.22
N ILE A 90 1.05 -4.04 19.55
CA ILE A 90 0.01 -3.63 20.53
C ILE A 90 0.03 -2.11 20.70
N ALA A 91 -1.13 -1.47 20.87
CA ALA A 91 -1.26 -0.01 20.78
C ALA A 91 -0.75 0.72 22.00
N ASP A 92 -1.17 0.22 23.14
CA ASP A 92 -0.97 0.90 24.40
C ASP A 92 0.20 0.27 25.17
N VAL A 93 1.11 -0.41 24.47
CA VAL A 93 2.27 -1.10 25.04
C VAL A 93 3.55 -0.55 24.42
N LEU A 94 4.44 -0.06 25.28
CA LEU A 94 5.80 0.36 24.96
C LEU A 94 6.77 -0.76 25.31
N ILE A 95 7.71 -1.03 24.41
CA ILE A 95 8.76 -2.05 24.58
C ILE A 95 10.07 -1.33 24.94
N GLU A 96 10.65 -1.64 26.10
CA GLU A 96 12.00 -1.19 26.44
C GLU A 96 13.03 -2.21 25.94
N GLU A 97 14.02 -1.74 25.16
CA GLU A 97 15.09 -2.58 24.62
C GLU A 97 16.20 -2.84 25.66
N THR A 98 15.90 -3.68 26.65
CA THR A 98 16.86 -4.06 27.72
C THR A 98 17.54 -5.41 27.48
N GLY A 99 17.39 -5.97 26.28
CA GLY A 99 18.00 -7.24 25.86
C GLY A 99 17.09 -8.47 26.00
N TRP A 100 15.94 -8.35 26.67
CA TRP A 100 14.90 -9.39 26.65
C TRP A 100 14.27 -9.51 25.26
N GLN A 101 13.82 -10.71 24.88
CA GLN A 101 13.11 -10.96 23.62
C GLN A 101 12.07 -12.06 23.81
N ASN A 102 10.90 -11.92 23.19
CA ASN A 102 9.95 -13.02 23.01
C ASN A 102 10.18 -13.71 21.66
N ASP A 103 9.70 -14.95 21.56
CA ASP A 103 9.60 -15.66 20.29
C ASP A 103 8.18 -15.53 19.72
N PRO A 104 7.94 -14.71 18.68
CA PRO A 104 6.60 -14.51 18.12
C PRO A 104 6.02 -15.78 17.49
N ARG A 105 6.83 -16.79 17.20
CA ARG A 105 6.36 -18.06 16.62
C ARG A 105 5.54 -18.87 17.62
N LEU A 106 5.80 -18.74 18.93
CA LEU A 106 5.06 -19.44 19.98
C LEU A 106 3.58 -19.04 20.00
N LEU A 107 3.30 -17.75 19.81
CA LEU A 107 1.94 -17.24 19.67
C LEU A 107 1.23 -17.87 18.48
N ARG A 108 1.89 -17.95 17.33
CA ARG A 108 1.31 -18.49 16.09
C ARG A 108 1.04 -19.98 16.20
N GLN A 109 1.94 -20.73 16.84
CA GLN A 109 1.76 -22.16 17.14
C GLN A 109 0.57 -22.38 18.09
N THR A 110 0.44 -21.51 19.10
CA THR A 110 -0.67 -21.57 20.07
C THR A 110 -2.01 -21.30 19.41
N LEU A 111 -2.09 -20.28 18.55
CA LEU A 111 -3.28 -20.00 17.75
C LEU A 111 -3.61 -21.18 16.83
N GLN A 112 -2.63 -21.70 16.08
CA GLN A 112 -2.83 -22.83 15.18
C GLN A 112 -3.37 -24.07 15.92
N GLY A 113 -2.76 -24.42 17.05
CA GLY A 113 -3.15 -25.60 17.83
C GLY A 113 -4.50 -25.45 18.52
N THR A 114 -4.80 -24.26 19.06
CA THR A 114 -6.08 -24.03 19.77
C THR A 114 -7.25 -23.94 18.79
N LEU A 115 -7.05 -23.26 17.66
CA LEU A 115 -8.10 -23.09 16.63
C LEU A 115 -8.51 -24.39 15.94
N GLU A 116 -7.73 -25.47 16.04
CA GLU A 116 -8.15 -26.79 15.56
C GLU A 116 -9.43 -27.27 16.26
N GLN A 117 -9.67 -26.85 17.51
CA GLN A 117 -10.91 -27.15 18.24
C GLN A 117 -12.14 -26.45 17.65
N PHE A 118 -11.93 -25.40 16.84
CA PHE A 118 -12.98 -24.58 16.22
C PHE A 118 -13.10 -24.82 14.70
N ARG A 119 -12.57 -25.95 14.21
CA ARG A 119 -12.45 -26.25 12.77
C ARG A 119 -13.77 -26.45 12.01
N ASP A 120 -14.90 -26.43 12.69
CA ASP A 120 -16.21 -26.68 12.08
C ASP A 120 -16.53 -25.67 10.98
N GLU A 121 -16.90 -26.17 9.79
CA GLU A 121 -16.90 -25.41 8.54
C GLU A 121 -17.82 -24.18 8.50
N HIS A 122 -18.90 -24.19 9.28
CA HIS A 122 -19.89 -23.11 9.29
C HIS A 122 -20.06 -22.47 10.68
N ALA A 123 -19.24 -22.86 11.66
CA ALA A 123 -19.36 -22.35 13.00
C ALA A 123 -18.65 -21.01 13.14
N TRP A 124 -19.40 -19.98 13.51
CA TRP A 124 -18.84 -18.78 14.11
C TRP A 124 -18.55 -19.08 15.58
N PHE A 125 -17.41 -18.61 16.07
CA PHE A 125 -17.01 -18.73 17.47
C PHE A 125 -16.67 -17.36 18.04
N SER A 126 -16.91 -17.18 19.34
CA SER A 126 -16.54 -15.97 20.08
C SER A 126 -15.02 -15.86 20.16
N LEU A 127 -14.49 -14.67 19.85
CA LEU A 127 -13.07 -14.39 20.06
C LEU A 127 -12.74 -14.36 21.55
N ASP A 128 -13.62 -13.84 22.38
CA ASP A 128 -13.42 -13.79 23.83
C ASP A 128 -13.35 -15.19 24.44
N ASP A 129 -14.20 -16.12 23.99
CA ASP A 129 -14.16 -17.53 24.43
C ASP A 129 -12.83 -18.19 24.04
N LEU A 130 -12.32 -17.89 22.84
CA LEU A 130 -11.01 -18.37 22.39
C LEU A 130 -9.88 -17.83 23.27
N LEU A 131 -9.89 -16.52 23.55
CA LEU A 131 -8.88 -15.89 24.41
C LEU A 131 -8.92 -16.49 25.82
N GLN A 132 -10.12 -16.66 26.39
CA GLN A 132 -10.31 -17.27 27.70
C GLN A 132 -9.82 -18.72 27.71
N LEU A 133 -10.14 -19.52 26.68
CA LEU A 133 -9.66 -20.90 26.57
C LEU A 133 -8.13 -20.96 26.57
N ILE A 134 -7.46 -20.08 25.81
CA ILE A 134 -5.99 -20.03 25.81
C ILE A 134 -5.46 -19.64 27.18
N LYS A 135 -6.07 -18.64 27.84
CA LYS A 135 -5.68 -18.20 29.19
C LYS A 135 -5.81 -19.30 30.23
N GLU A 136 -6.82 -20.16 30.12
CA GLU A 136 -7.07 -21.25 31.07
C GLU A 136 -6.18 -22.47 30.80
N VAL A 137 -5.97 -22.83 29.53
CA VAL A 137 -5.30 -24.08 29.16
C VAL A 137 -3.79 -23.91 28.97
N ASN A 138 -3.36 -22.76 28.45
CA ASN A 138 -1.95 -22.47 28.16
C ASN A 138 -1.61 -20.98 28.38
N PRO A 139 -1.75 -20.46 29.62
CA PRO A 139 -1.50 -19.04 29.93
C PRO A 139 -0.07 -18.59 29.64
N ASP A 140 0.89 -19.50 29.76
CA ASP A 140 2.33 -19.25 29.69
C ASP A 140 2.89 -19.40 28.26
N PHE A 141 2.04 -19.50 27.23
CA PHE A 141 2.47 -19.89 25.88
C PHE A 141 3.61 -19.07 25.28
N GLN A 142 3.77 -17.80 25.66
CA GLN A 142 4.90 -16.94 25.22
C GLN A 142 6.02 -16.80 26.25
N ARG A 143 5.82 -17.33 27.47
CA ARG A 143 6.67 -17.11 28.64
C ARG A 143 7.25 -18.43 29.11
N PRO A 144 8.45 -18.81 28.63
CA PRO A 144 9.12 -20.02 29.11
C PRO A 144 9.21 -20.04 30.64
N GLY A 145 8.62 -21.06 31.27
CA GLY A 145 8.61 -21.20 32.73
C GLY A 145 7.68 -20.26 33.51
N GLY A 146 6.79 -19.53 32.84
CA GLY A 146 5.80 -18.66 33.49
C GLY A 146 6.41 -17.41 34.12
N ASP A 147 7.49 -16.87 33.54
CA ASP A 147 8.11 -15.65 34.02
C ASP A 147 7.36 -14.40 33.53
N TYR A 148 6.57 -13.81 34.44
CA TYR A 148 5.79 -12.59 34.20
C TYR A 148 6.52 -11.30 34.57
N GLU A 149 7.77 -11.37 35.05
CA GLU A 149 8.49 -10.24 35.61
C GLU A 149 9.61 -9.70 34.72
N SER A 150 10.14 -10.54 33.83
CA SER A 150 11.35 -10.23 33.04
C SER A 150 11.12 -9.39 31.78
N TRP A 151 9.86 -9.23 31.35
CA TRP A 151 9.55 -8.43 30.17
C TRP A 151 9.42 -6.96 30.57
N TYR A 152 10.28 -6.11 29.98
CA TYR A 152 10.26 -4.68 30.22
C TYR A 152 9.26 -4.01 29.28
N LEU A 153 7.97 -4.23 29.59
CA LEU A 153 6.82 -3.64 28.91
C LEU A 153 6.19 -2.57 29.78
N ARG A 154 5.78 -1.46 29.18
CA ARG A 154 5.07 -0.38 29.87
C ARG A 154 3.77 -0.04 29.18
N ASP A 155 2.81 0.40 29.97
CA ASP A 155 1.63 1.07 29.44
C ASP A 155 1.99 2.40 28.79
N ALA A 156 1.45 2.69 27.62
CA ALA A 156 1.77 3.90 26.87
C ALA A 156 1.22 5.18 27.51
N ALA A 157 0.13 5.11 28.28
CA ALA A 157 -0.54 6.27 28.86
C ALA A 157 0.00 6.64 30.25
N THR A 158 0.18 5.66 31.12
CA THR A 158 0.60 5.80 32.51
C THR A 158 2.12 5.64 32.68
N HIS A 159 2.78 5.02 31.71
CA HIS A 159 4.17 4.55 31.82
C HIS A 159 4.41 3.52 32.92
N ASP A 160 3.37 2.93 33.51
CA ASP A 160 3.52 1.88 34.50
C ASP A 160 3.99 0.57 33.86
N TYR A 161 4.77 -0.21 34.62
CA TYR A 161 5.23 -1.51 34.16
C TYR A 161 4.07 -2.51 34.08
N LEU A 162 3.95 -3.21 32.95
CA LEU A 162 2.99 -4.28 32.72
C LEU A 162 3.61 -5.61 33.14
N LYS A 163 3.56 -5.87 34.44
CA LYS A 163 4.13 -7.06 35.09
C LYS A 163 3.06 -7.96 35.69
N GLY A 164 3.47 -9.14 36.09
CA GLY A 164 2.60 -10.12 36.73
C GLY A 164 1.53 -10.69 35.80
N PHE A 165 0.80 -11.67 36.33
CA PHE A 165 -0.29 -12.34 35.61
C PHE A 165 -1.50 -11.41 35.41
N GLU A 166 -1.65 -10.39 36.24
CA GLU A 166 -2.68 -9.35 36.11
C GLU A 166 -2.58 -8.56 34.80
N SER A 167 -1.40 -8.52 34.19
CA SER A 167 -1.18 -7.86 32.90
C SER A 167 -1.47 -8.78 31.70
N TRP A 168 -1.88 -10.04 31.92
CA TRP A 168 -2.05 -11.03 30.86
C TRP A 168 -2.97 -10.54 29.73
N ASP A 169 -4.14 -10.00 30.05
CA ASP A 169 -5.10 -9.54 29.03
C ASP A 169 -4.51 -8.38 28.20
N ARG A 170 -3.75 -7.50 28.85
CA ARG A 170 -3.17 -6.29 28.25
C ARG A 170 -1.94 -6.58 27.39
N VAL A 171 -1.28 -7.72 27.62
CA VAL A 171 -0.04 -8.10 26.94
C VAL A 171 -0.28 -9.33 26.06
N ASP A 172 -0.47 -10.48 26.67
CA ASP A 172 -0.60 -11.77 26.00
C ASP A 172 -1.93 -11.88 25.23
N GLY A 173 -3.04 -11.49 25.86
CA GLY A 173 -4.35 -11.40 25.21
C GLY A 173 -4.38 -10.41 24.04
N ALA A 174 -3.86 -9.20 24.24
CA ALA A 174 -3.73 -8.21 23.18
C ALA A 174 -2.83 -8.68 22.01
N ALA A 175 -1.76 -9.44 22.30
CA ALA A 175 -0.94 -10.05 21.26
C ALA A 175 -1.72 -11.07 20.43
N LEU A 176 -2.54 -11.91 21.08
CA LEU A 176 -3.40 -12.88 20.39
C LEU A 176 -4.38 -12.19 19.45
N GLN A 177 -4.98 -11.08 19.87
CA GLN A 177 -5.86 -10.28 19.00
C GLN A 177 -5.12 -9.77 17.76
N VAL A 178 -3.88 -9.29 17.91
CA VAL A 178 -3.03 -8.92 16.78
C VAL A 178 -2.79 -10.11 15.85
N GLY A 179 -2.50 -11.29 16.40
CA GLY A 179 -2.32 -12.52 15.62
C GLY A 179 -3.57 -12.93 14.84
N LEU A 180 -4.75 -12.83 15.45
CA LEU A 180 -6.04 -13.12 14.82
C LEU A 180 -6.35 -12.14 13.67
N GLU A 181 -6.02 -10.86 13.82
CA GLU A 181 -6.14 -9.88 12.75
C GLU A 181 -5.18 -10.18 11.58
N VAL A 182 -3.95 -10.61 11.87
CA VAL A 182 -3.02 -11.07 10.82
C VAL A 182 -3.57 -12.29 10.09
N MET A 183 -4.13 -13.27 10.81
CA MET A 183 -4.80 -14.42 10.21
C MET A 183 -5.96 -13.99 9.31
N HIS A 184 -6.73 -12.97 9.70
CA HIS A 184 -7.77 -12.39 8.85
C HIS A 184 -7.19 -11.78 7.57
N TRP A 185 -6.14 -10.96 7.65
CA TRP A 185 -5.51 -10.37 6.46
C TRP A 185 -4.86 -11.39 5.52
N LEU A 186 -4.40 -12.52 6.06
CA LEU A 186 -3.91 -13.65 5.28
C LEU A 186 -5.04 -14.52 4.69
N GLY A 187 -6.30 -14.20 4.99
CA GLY A 187 -7.47 -14.92 4.49
C GLY A 187 -7.74 -16.24 5.20
N LEU A 188 -7.18 -16.45 6.39
CA LEU A 188 -7.41 -17.64 7.22
C LEU A 188 -8.68 -17.52 8.07
N LEU A 189 -9.04 -16.29 8.46
CA LEU A 189 -10.23 -16.01 9.26
C LEU A 189 -11.13 -14.99 8.56
N ASP A 190 -12.44 -15.22 8.65
CA ASP A 190 -13.44 -14.17 8.51
C ASP A 190 -13.73 -13.62 9.91
N LEU A 191 -13.76 -12.29 10.05
CA LEU A 191 -14.14 -11.60 11.27
C LEU A 191 -15.56 -11.05 11.13
N GLY A 192 -16.31 -11.04 12.23
CA GLY A 192 -17.67 -10.56 12.30
C GLY A 192 -17.98 -9.99 13.69
N ASP A 193 -19.20 -9.49 13.82
CA ASP A 193 -19.75 -8.93 15.04
C ASP A 193 -21.16 -9.49 15.22
N LEU A 194 -21.45 -10.03 16.41
CA LEU A 194 -22.76 -10.54 16.78
C LEU A 194 -23.25 -9.76 18.00
N GLU A 195 -24.13 -8.79 17.76
CA GLU A 195 -24.72 -7.96 18.82
C GLU A 195 -23.68 -7.19 19.67
N GLY A 196 -22.53 -6.84 19.08
CA GLY A 196 -21.41 -6.18 19.74
C GLY A 196 -20.32 -7.13 20.24
N ASP A 197 -20.53 -8.44 20.14
CA ASP A 197 -19.53 -9.44 20.49
C ASP A 197 -18.68 -9.82 19.27
N PRO A 198 -17.34 -9.74 19.36
CA PRO A 198 -16.46 -10.07 18.25
C PRO A 198 -16.45 -11.59 18.01
N VAL A 199 -16.81 -11.99 16.80
CA VAL A 199 -16.85 -13.40 16.38
C VAL A 199 -15.93 -13.65 15.19
N ALA A 200 -15.47 -14.88 15.03
CA ALA A 200 -14.69 -15.29 13.88
C ALA A 200 -15.14 -16.65 13.34
N ARG A 201 -14.77 -16.91 12.08
CA ARG A 201 -14.95 -18.20 11.42
C ARG A 201 -13.71 -18.55 10.61
N LEU A 202 -13.28 -19.81 10.66
CA LEU A 202 -12.20 -20.30 9.80
C LEU A 202 -12.67 -20.40 8.35
N THR A 203 -11.93 -19.77 7.45
CA THR A 203 -12.12 -19.96 6.00
C THR A 203 -11.65 -21.36 5.59
N ALA A 204 -11.88 -21.75 4.33
CA ALA A 204 -11.33 -23.00 3.81
C ALA A 204 -9.79 -23.07 3.92
N PHE A 205 -9.10 -21.93 3.80
CA PHE A 205 -7.65 -21.84 4.02
C PHE A 205 -7.30 -21.93 5.51
N GLY A 206 -8.06 -21.26 6.38
CA GLY A 206 -7.90 -21.36 7.83
C GLY A 206 -8.02 -22.78 8.35
N ARG A 207 -9.03 -23.52 7.90
CA ARG A 207 -9.24 -24.92 8.27
C ARG A 207 -8.08 -25.82 7.82
N ALA A 208 -7.59 -25.63 6.59
CA ALA A 208 -6.42 -26.37 6.11
C ALA A 208 -5.17 -26.05 6.95
N PHE A 209 -4.98 -24.77 7.30
CA PHE A 209 -3.88 -24.30 8.13
C PHE A 209 -3.88 -24.92 9.53
N VAL A 210 -4.99 -24.88 10.26
CA VAL A 210 -5.08 -25.43 11.62
C VAL A 210 -4.91 -26.96 11.64
N ALA A 211 -5.44 -27.64 10.61
CA ALA A 211 -5.33 -29.09 10.46
C ALA A 211 -3.96 -29.58 9.94
N GLY A 212 -3.06 -28.66 9.55
CA GLY A 212 -1.80 -29.02 8.88
C GLY A 212 -2.00 -29.71 7.52
N ALA A 213 -3.12 -29.43 6.84
CA ALA A 213 -3.50 -30.01 5.57
C ALA A 213 -3.11 -29.11 4.39
N ALA A 214 -3.11 -29.69 3.17
CA ALA A 214 -2.88 -28.93 1.95
C ALA A 214 -3.97 -27.87 1.73
N PHE A 215 -3.56 -26.68 1.29
CA PHE A 215 -4.49 -25.59 1.03
C PHE A 215 -5.39 -25.90 -0.18
N PRO A 216 -6.66 -25.44 -0.16
CA PRO A 216 -7.60 -25.70 -1.25
C PRO A 216 -7.07 -25.07 -2.55
N GLN A 217 -6.96 -25.92 -3.58
CA GLN A 217 -6.52 -25.49 -4.91
C GLN A 217 -7.69 -24.90 -5.67
N ARG A 218 -7.52 -23.68 -6.19
CA ARG A 218 -8.46 -23.06 -7.12
C ARG A 218 -7.67 -22.64 -8.37
N PRO A 219 -8.04 -23.12 -9.57
CA PRO A 219 -7.37 -22.69 -10.78
C PRO A 219 -7.56 -21.19 -10.97
N ASP A 220 -6.48 -20.50 -11.31
CA ASP A 220 -6.53 -19.08 -11.65
C ASP A 220 -7.26 -18.93 -12.99
N GLN A 221 -8.19 -17.98 -13.05
CA GLN A 221 -8.88 -17.64 -14.30
C GLN A 221 -7.94 -16.81 -15.17
N GLU A 222 -7.71 -17.27 -16.40
CA GLU A 222 -6.90 -16.53 -17.35
C GLU A 222 -7.62 -15.23 -17.75
N ALA A 223 -6.95 -14.09 -17.59
CA ALA A 223 -7.45 -12.79 -18.02
C ALA A 223 -6.33 -11.97 -18.65
N HIS A 224 -6.73 -11.10 -19.58
CA HIS A 224 -5.85 -10.30 -20.41
C HIS A 224 -5.94 -8.83 -20.03
N LEU A 225 -4.88 -8.07 -20.31
CA LEU A 225 -4.91 -6.62 -20.22
C LEU A 225 -5.84 -6.07 -21.31
N GLN A 226 -6.49 -4.95 -21.00
CA GLN A 226 -7.21 -4.17 -22.00
C GLN A 226 -6.51 -2.82 -22.13
N VAL A 227 -6.18 -2.42 -23.36
CA VAL A 227 -5.52 -1.16 -23.65
C VAL A 227 -6.47 -0.28 -24.44
N GLN A 228 -6.73 0.91 -23.93
CA GLN A 228 -7.58 1.91 -24.57
C GLN A 228 -6.75 2.83 -25.48
N ALA A 229 -7.43 3.49 -26.42
CA ALA A 229 -6.78 4.34 -27.42
C ALA A 229 -6.09 5.58 -26.81
N ASP A 230 -6.49 5.99 -25.61
CA ASP A 230 -5.90 7.10 -24.85
C ASP A 230 -4.69 6.68 -23.99
N GLY A 231 -4.26 5.41 -24.07
CA GLY A 231 -3.15 4.88 -23.28
C GLY A 231 -3.53 4.41 -21.87
N LEU A 232 -4.83 4.35 -21.53
CA LEU A 232 -5.29 3.70 -20.31
C LEU A 232 -5.24 2.17 -20.46
N ILE A 233 -4.59 1.51 -19.52
CA ILE A 233 -4.46 0.05 -19.43
C ILE A 233 -5.29 -0.40 -18.22
N LEU A 234 -6.26 -1.28 -18.47
CA LEU A 234 -7.10 -1.88 -17.45
C LEU A 234 -6.67 -3.33 -17.21
N ALA A 235 -6.36 -3.64 -15.95
CA ALA A 235 -6.08 -5.00 -15.52
C ALA A 235 -7.14 -5.45 -14.51
N SER A 236 -7.92 -6.48 -14.81
CA SER A 236 -8.81 -7.07 -13.79
C SER A 236 -7.98 -7.78 -12.70
N ARG A 237 -8.60 -8.08 -11.55
CA ARG A 237 -7.96 -8.89 -10.48
C ARG A 237 -7.49 -10.28 -10.92
N HIS A 238 -8.01 -10.79 -12.04
CA HIS A 238 -7.69 -12.10 -12.61
C HIS A 238 -6.45 -12.05 -13.51
N VAL A 239 -6.02 -10.87 -13.95
CA VAL A 239 -4.76 -10.71 -14.67
C VAL A 239 -3.60 -11.14 -13.77
N SER A 240 -2.62 -11.82 -14.38
CA SER A 240 -1.38 -12.24 -13.72
C SER A 240 -0.80 -11.12 -12.87
N ARG A 241 -0.39 -11.46 -11.65
CA ARG A 241 0.28 -10.49 -10.75
C ARG A 241 1.61 -10.04 -11.34
N TYR A 242 2.30 -10.94 -12.06
CA TYR A 242 3.51 -10.61 -12.78
C TYR A 242 3.25 -9.61 -13.91
N ASP A 243 2.18 -9.78 -14.69
CA ASP A 243 1.85 -8.81 -15.76
C ASP A 243 1.45 -7.45 -15.18
N ARG A 244 0.68 -7.41 -14.08
CA ARG A 244 0.37 -6.16 -13.36
C ARG A 244 1.63 -5.48 -12.84
N PHE A 245 2.57 -6.25 -12.29
CA PHE A 245 3.88 -5.73 -11.88
C PHE A 245 4.68 -5.18 -13.07
N GLN A 246 4.69 -5.87 -14.21
CA GLN A 246 5.39 -5.40 -15.41
C GLN A 246 4.81 -4.07 -15.92
N VAL A 247 3.48 -3.95 -16.00
CA VAL A 247 2.81 -2.70 -16.41
C VAL A 247 3.23 -1.54 -15.51
N ALA A 248 3.17 -1.73 -14.19
CA ALA A 248 3.50 -0.71 -13.19
C ALA A 248 4.94 -0.16 -13.32
N ARG A 249 5.85 -0.85 -14.01
CA ARG A 249 7.24 -0.40 -14.20
C ARG A 249 7.41 0.65 -15.31
N PHE A 250 6.44 0.79 -16.20
CA PHE A 250 6.50 1.73 -17.34
C PHE A 250 5.26 2.64 -17.46
N SER A 251 4.37 2.59 -16.47
CA SER A 251 3.12 3.35 -16.46
C SER A 251 2.92 4.03 -15.11
N GLU A 252 2.10 5.07 -15.06
CA GLU A 252 1.58 5.60 -13.80
C GLU A 252 0.45 4.73 -13.27
N TRP A 253 0.50 4.43 -11.98
CA TRP A 253 -0.53 3.65 -11.33
C TRP A 253 -1.66 4.59 -10.89
N GLY A 254 -2.87 4.32 -11.39
CA GLY A 254 -4.09 5.08 -11.11
C GLY A 254 -4.98 4.41 -10.08
N ARG A 255 -6.30 4.45 -10.32
CA ARG A 255 -7.29 3.91 -9.40
C ARG A 255 -7.15 2.40 -9.21
N VAL A 256 -7.38 1.96 -7.98
CA VAL A 256 -7.44 0.55 -7.60
C VAL A 256 -8.88 0.18 -7.22
N GLY A 257 -9.41 -0.89 -7.80
CA GLY A 257 -10.77 -1.39 -7.53
C GLY A 257 -10.98 -2.75 -8.18
N ASP A 258 -12.15 -2.97 -8.79
CA ASP A 258 -12.40 -4.19 -9.59
C ASP A 258 -11.41 -4.34 -10.76
N HIS A 259 -10.98 -3.20 -11.30
CA HIS A 259 -9.86 -3.07 -12.21
C HIS A 259 -8.76 -2.21 -11.58
N TYR A 260 -7.52 -2.57 -11.87
CA TYR A 260 -6.35 -1.74 -11.68
C TYR A 260 -6.17 -0.89 -12.93
N GLU A 261 -6.09 0.42 -12.75
CA GLU A 261 -5.87 1.38 -13.82
C GLU A 261 -4.40 1.75 -13.89
N TYR A 262 -3.82 1.69 -15.08
CA TYR A 262 -2.45 2.10 -15.36
C TYR A 262 -2.45 3.02 -16.57
N ARG A 263 -1.77 4.16 -16.51
CA ARG A 263 -1.74 5.13 -17.61
C ARG A 263 -0.35 5.24 -18.20
N LEU A 264 -0.26 5.11 -19.52
CA LEU A 264 0.96 5.47 -20.24
C LEU A 264 1.16 6.98 -20.15
N SER A 265 2.32 7.40 -19.67
CA SER A 265 2.67 8.81 -19.47
C SER A 265 4.17 9.02 -19.73
N GLU A 266 4.58 10.28 -19.95
CA GLU A 266 6.00 10.64 -20.07
C GLU A 266 6.80 10.22 -18.84
N HIS A 267 6.23 10.38 -17.65
CA HIS A 267 6.86 9.93 -16.41
C HIS A 267 7.05 8.40 -16.40
N GLY A 268 6.03 7.64 -16.79
CA GLY A 268 6.11 6.19 -16.93
C GLY A 268 7.21 5.73 -17.88
N PHE A 269 7.36 6.39 -19.03
CA PHE A 269 8.43 6.09 -19.98
C PHE A 269 9.82 6.46 -19.46
N THR A 270 9.94 7.59 -18.77
CA THR A 270 11.21 7.97 -18.11
C THR A 270 11.61 6.92 -17.07
N GLN A 271 10.66 6.42 -16.28
CA GLN A 271 10.92 5.33 -15.33
C GLN A 271 11.30 4.02 -16.03
N ALA A 272 10.67 3.72 -17.17
CA ALA A 272 11.00 2.54 -17.97
C ALA A 272 12.46 2.60 -18.46
N GLU A 273 12.90 3.76 -18.94
CA GLU A 273 14.25 3.99 -19.44
C GLU A 273 15.31 3.85 -18.35
N ILE A 274 15.10 4.47 -17.18
CA ILE A 274 15.98 4.32 -15.99
C ILE A 274 16.15 2.84 -15.62
N GLN A 275 15.12 2.03 -15.86
CA GLN A 275 15.11 0.60 -15.60
C GLN A 275 15.60 -0.27 -16.77
N GLY A 276 16.02 0.33 -17.89
CA GLY A 276 16.49 -0.37 -19.08
C GLY A 276 15.39 -1.12 -19.85
N ILE A 277 14.15 -0.63 -19.80
CA ILE A 277 12.98 -1.16 -20.51
C ILE A 277 12.75 -0.33 -21.78
N SER A 278 13.06 -0.89 -22.95
CA SER A 278 12.86 -0.21 -24.24
C SER A 278 11.39 -0.19 -24.67
N ASN A 279 11.01 0.77 -25.51
CA ASN A 279 9.66 0.86 -26.08
C ASN A 279 9.26 -0.40 -26.87
N ASP A 280 10.21 -1.02 -27.58
CA ASP A 280 9.99 -2.30 -28.28
C ASP A 280 9.62 -3.44 -27.31
N ARG A 281 10.27 -3.49 -26.13
CA ARG A 281 9.93 -4.44 -25.08
C ARG A 281 8.55 -4.16 -24.50
N ILE A 282 8.19 -2.89 -24.30
CA ILE A 282 6.84 -2.49 -23.85
C ILE A 282 5.79 -2.94 -24.87
N LEU A 283 6.00 -2.64 -26.17
CA LEU A 283 5.06 -3.01 -27.23
C LEU A 283 4.92 -4.54 -27.34
N THR A 284 6.02 -5.28 -27.29
CA THR A 284 6.02 -6.75 -27.29
C THR A 284 5.23 -7.31 -26.11
N PHE A 285 5.43 -6.72 -24.92
CA PHE A 285 4.69 -7.08 -23.72
C PHE A 285 3.18 -6.80 -23.87
N LEU A 286 2.79 -5.63 -24.36
CA LEU A 286 1.39 -5.26 -24.55
C LEU A 286 0.71 -6.16 -25.58
N ARG A 287 1.36 -6.45 -26.72
CA ARG A 287 0.82 -7.39 -27.73
C ARG A 287 0.59 -8.78 -27.14
N ARG A 288 1.54 -9.32 -26.38
CA ARG A 288 1.39 -10.62 -25.70
C ARG A 288 0.21 -10.63 -24.74
N THR A 289 0.11 -9.62 -23.88
CA THR A 289 -0.83 -9.57 -22.75
C THR A 289 -2.24 -9.11 -23.13
N THR A 290 -2.42 -8.56 -24.32
CA THR A 290 -3.72 -8.14 -24.89
C THR A 290 -4.21 -9.07 -26.01
N ARG A 291 -3.44 -10.10 -26.38
CA ARG A 291 -3.66 -10.94 -27.58
C ARG A 291 -3.70 -10.11 -28.86
N ASP A 292 -2.69 -9.26 -29.02
CA ASP A 292 -2.46 -8.37 -30.17
C ASP A 292 -3.55 -7.30 -30.39
N GLN A 293 -4.31 -6.98 -29.34
CA GLN A 293 -5.35 -5.95 -29.34
C GLN A 293 -4.83 -4.61 -28.80
N VAL A 294 -3.68 -4.17 -29.31
CA VAL A 294 -3.10 -2.86 -28.96
C VAL A 294 -3.61 -1.81 -29.95
N PRO A 295 -4.25 -0.70 -29.49
CA PRO A 295 -4.71 0.36 -30.38
C PRO A 295 -3.58 0.99 -31.20
N ALA A 296 -3.86 1.34 -32.45
CA ALA A 296 -2.87 1.94 -33.36
C ALA A 296 -2.27 3.25 -32.81
N SER A 297 -3.04 4.04 -32.05
CA SER A 297 -2.55 5.24 -31.37
C SER A 297 -1.45 4.93 -30.34
N VAL A 298 -1.59 3.83 -29.60
CA VAL A 298 -0.61 3.38 -28.61
C VAL A 298 0.63 2.80 -29.29
N VAL A 299 0.46 2.06 -30.38
CA VAL A 299 1.59 1.58 -31.20
C VAL A 299 2.41 2.77 -31.70
N LYS A 300 1.75 3.75 -32.32
CA LYS A 300 2.39 4.96 -32.82
C LYS A 300 3.10 5.73 -31.70
N LEU A 301 2.45 5.87 -30.54
CA LEU A 301 3.03 6.52 -29.38
C LEU A 301 4.32 5.84 -28.91
N LEU A 302 4.38 4.50 -28.90
CA LEU A 302 5.59 3.76 -28.50
C LEU A 302 6.70 3.82 -29.57
N GLU A 303 6.34 3.92 -30.85
CA GLU A 303 7.28 4.09 -31.97
C GLU A 303 7.86 5.52 -32.03
N GLU A 304 7.06 6.53 -31.71
CA GLU A 304 7.44 7.95 -31.76
C GLU A 304 7.98 8.52 -30.44
N ALA A 305 7.75 7.83 -29.31
CA ALA A 305 8.26 8.27 -28.01
C ALA A 305 9.80 8.34 -28.05
N PRO A 306 10.40 9.53 -27.85
CA PRO A 306 11.84 9.69 -27.94
C PRO A 306 12.53 8.85 -26.87
N ALA A 307 13.48 8.00 -27.27
CA ALA A 307 14.56 7.60 -26.39
C ALA A 307 15.30 8.88 -26.01
N ALA A 308 15.63 9.10 -24.73
CA ALA A 308 16.05 10.40 -24.25
C ALA A 308 17.43 10.82 -24.80
N GLU A 309 17.45 11.35 -26.02
CA GLU A 309 18.23 12.53 -26.31
C GLU A 309 17.41 13.76 -25.91
N PRO A 310 18.05 14.86 -25.44
CA PRO A 310 17.34 16.10 -25.14
C PRO A 310 16.69 16.60 -26.43
N ALA A 311 15.41 16.27 -26.59
CA ALA A 311 14.69 16.46 -27.83
C ALA A 311 14.60 17.95 -28.14
N SER A 312 15.30 18.32 -29.21
CA SER A 312 14.98 19.46 -30.02
C SER A 312 13.55 19.25 -30.54
N SER A 313 12.61 20.05 -30.04
CA SER A 313 11.36 20.41 -30.71
C SER A 313 10.59 19.27 -31.41
N SER A 314 10.05 18.33 -30.65
CA SER A 314 8.76 17.70 -31.00
C SER A 314 7.65 18.56 -30.41
N GLY A 315 6.59 18.82 -31.16
CA GLY A 315 5.48 19.69 -30.75
C GLY A 315 4.76 19.14 -29.50
N THR A 316 5.23 19.53 -28.32
CA THR A 316 4.66 19.15 -27.04
C THR A 316 3.43 20.02 -26.77
N ALA A 317 2.28 19.38 -26.57
CA ALA A 317 1.09 20.03 -26.04
C ALA A 317 1.11 19.84 -24.52
N VAL A 318 1.17 20.94 -23.76
CA VAL A 318 1.24 20.91 -22.30
C VAL A 318 -0.13 21.25 -21.73
N LEU A 319 -0.73 20.31 -20.98
CA LEU A 319 -1.96 20.55 -20.21
C LEU A 319 -1.61 21.00 -18.80
N GLN A 320 -2.12 22.16 -18.37
CA GLN A 320 -1.89 22.72 -17.04
C GLN A 320 -3.20 23.22 -16.45
N GLN A 321 -3.44 22.92 -15.17
CA GLN A 321 -4.49 23.58 -14.40
C GLN A 321 -3.99 24.96 -13.95
N MET A 322 -4.77 26.00 -14.20
CA MET A 322 -4.42 27.38 -13.86
C MET A 322 -5.65 28.20 -13.49
N LEU A 323 -5.47 29.17 -12.60
CA LEU A 323 -6.43 30.23 -12.40
C LEU A 323 -6.23 31.29 -13.47
N VAL A 324 -7.33 31.79 -14.02
CA VAL A 324 -7.32 32.79 -15.10
C VAL A 324 -7.96 34.06 -14.57
N LEU A 325 -7.24 35.17 -14.68
CA LEU A 325 -7.81 36.50 -14.51
C LEU A 325 -8.26 37.01 -15.88
N GLN A 326 -9.55 37.20 -16.05
CA GLN A 326 -10.16 37.77 -17.24
C GLN A 326 -10.53 39.23 -16.98
N THR A 327 -10.24 40.10 -17.94
CA THR A 327 -10.55 41.53 -17.86
C THR A 327 -11.68 41.93 -18.80
N GLU A 328 -12.37 43.02 -18.45
CA GLU A 328 -13.45 43.56 -19.26
C GLU A 328 -12.95 44.21 -20.55
N ASP A 329 -11.68 44.54 -20.72
CA ASP A 329 -11.12 45.00 -22.00
C ASP A 329 -9.59 44.80 -22.01
N GLU A 330 -8.99 45.02 -23.18
CA GLU A 330 -7.56 44.87 -23.39
C GLU A 330 -6.75 45.96 -22.66
N ALA A 331 -7.34 47.15 -22.48
CA ALA A 331 -6.69 48.27 -21.81
C ALA A 331 -6.53 48.00 -20.31
N MET A 332 -7.52 47.35 -19.69
CA MET A 332 -7.51 46.91 -18.31
C MET A 332 -6.46 45.81 -18.09
N LEU A 333 -6.34 44.85 -19.01
CA LEU A 333 -5.26 43.87 -18.93
C LEU A 333 -3.89 44.55 -19.08
N ALA A 334 -3.76 45.49 -20.01
CA ALA A 334 -2.53 46.24 -20.20
C ALA A 334 -2.16 47.04 -18.94
N LEU A 335 -3.13 47.65 -18.25
CA LEU A 335 -2.90 48.32 -16.96
C LEU A 335 -2.35 47.35 -15.92
N ILE A 336 -2.95 46.17 -15.77
CA ILE A 336 -2.51 45.13 -14.83
C ILE A 336 -1.11 44.62 -15.16
N LEU A 337 -0.79 44.41 -16.44
CA LEU A 337 0.52 43.93 -16.89
C LEU A 337 1.61 45.02 -16.79
N ASN A 338 1.24 46.30 -16.87
CA ASN A 338 2.16 47.43 -16.79
C ASN A 338 2.38 47.94 -15.36
N THR A 339 1.51 47.58 -14.41
CA THR A 339 1.68 47.89 -12.98
C THR A 339 2.54 46.81 -12.29
N PRO A 340 3.78 47.11 -11.86
CA PRO A 340 4.71 46.10 -11.32
C PRO A 340 4.16 45.32 -10.12
N GLU A 341 3.38 45.98 -9.25
CA GLU A 341 2.79 45.42 -8.04
C GLU A 341 1.74 44.35 -8.35
N LEU A 342 1.12 44.41 -9.54
CA LEU A 342 0.12 43.45 -10.01
C LEU A 342 0.75 42.40 -10.94
N ARG A 343 1.65 42.84 -11.83
CA ARG A 343 2.35 41.97 -12.79
C ARG A 343 3.07 40.81 -12.13
N ARG A 344 3.66 40.99 -10.95
CA ARG A 344 4.37 39.93 -10.20
C ARG A 344 3.53 38.67 -9.90
N PHE A 345 2.20 38.79 -9.92
CA PHE A 345 1.28 37.69 -9.68
C PHE A 345 0.83 36.97 -10.97
N THR A 346 1.16 37.55 -12.13
CA THR A 346 0.84 37.01 -13.46
C THR A 346 1.96 36.10 -13.98
N ARG A 347 1.62 35.12 -14.82
CA ARG A 347 2.60 34.17 -15.40
C ARG A 347 2.66 34.27 -16.93
N ALA A 348 1.67 33.74 -17.62
CA ALA A 348 1.56 33.76 -19.07
C ALA A 348 0.28 34.48 -19.51
N GLN A 349 0.39 35.33 -20.53
CA GLN A 349 -0.78 35.90 -21.19
C GLN A 349 -1.43 34.83 -22.07
N LEU A 350 -2.71 34.56 -21.84
CA LEU A 350 -3.48 33.53 -22.55
C LEU A 350 -4.25 34.09 -23.74
N GLY A 351 -4.35 35.43 -23.80
CA GLY A 351 -5.00 36.17 -24.87
C GLY A 351 -5.01 37.67 -24.55
N PRO A 352 -5.65 38.48 -25.40
CA PRO A 352 -5.65 39.93 -25.24
C PRO A 352 -6.40 40.44 -23.99
N ARG A 353 -7.24 39.60 -23.37
CA ARG A 353 -8.06 39.93 -22.18
C ARG A 353 -7.94 38.90 -21.04
N ALA A 354 -6.95 38.01 -21.11
CA ALA A 354 -6.80 36.92 -20.15
C ALA A 354 -5.34 36.65 -19.81
N VAL A 355 -5.06 36.45 -18.53
CA VAL A 355 -3.74 36.11 -18.02
C VAL A 355 -3.83 35.01 -16.97
N SER A 356 -2.89 34.08 -16.99
CA SER A 356 -2.80 33.06 -15.95
C SER A 356 -2.18 33.62 -14.68
N ILE A 357 -2.74 33.26 -13.53
CA ILE A 357 -2.26 33.65 -12.20
C ILE A 357 -1.83 32.42 -11.39
N ARG A 358 -0.96 32.65 -10.40
CA ARG A 358 -0.52 31.60 -9.47
C ARG A 358 -1.61 31.33 -8.42
N PRO A 359 -2.12 30.09 -8.28
CA PRO A 359 -3.16 29.76 -7.29
C PRO A 359 -2.81 30.21 -5.87
N GLU A 360 -1.57 29.97 -5.46
CA GLU A 360 -1.05 30.31 -4.13
C GLU A 360 -0.96 31.82 -3.85
N LYS A 361 -1.09 32.67 -4.88
CA LYS A 361 -1.06 34.14 -4.77
C LYS A 361 -2.37 34.83 -5.11
N ALA A 362 -3.44 34.06 -5.31
CA ALA A 362 -4.75 34.60 -5.71
C ALA A 362 -5.30 35.63 -4.70
N GLN A 363 -5.23 35.35 -3.39
CA GLN A 363 -5.73 36.27 -2.37
C GLN A 363 -4.92 37.57 -2.26
N GLU A 364 -3.59 37.48 -2.38
CA GLU A 364 -2.70 38.66 -2.39
C GLU A 364 -2.96 39.54 -3.62
N LEU A 365 -3.22 38.91 -4.78
CA LEU A 365 -3.59 39.61 -6.01
C LEU A 365 -4.94 40.31 -5.87
N LEU A 366 -5.97 39.65 -5.32
CA LEU A 366 -7.28 40.27 -5.10
C LEU A 366 -7.19 41.49 -4.18
N ALA A 367 -6.38 41.41 -3.11
CA ALA A 367 -6.13 42.55 -2.23
C ALA A 367 -5.41 43.70 -2.95
N ALA A 368 -4.41 43.39 -3.79
CA ALA A 368 -3.68 44.39 -4.56
C ALA A 368 -4.55 45.05 -5.65
N LEU A 369 -5.43 44.29 -6.30
CA LEU A 369 -6.40 44.81 -7.27
C LEU A 369 -7.41 45.74 -6.59
N ALA A 370 -7.92 45.36 -5.41
CA ALA A 370 -8.81 46.20 -4.62
C ALA A 370 -8.15 47.53 -4.19
N GLN A 371 -6.86 47.52 -3.82
CA GLN A 371 -6.10 48.73 -3.51
C GLN A 371 -5.94 49.67 -4.72
N GLN A 372 -5.98 49.12 -5.94
CA GLN A 372 -5.93 49.86 -7.20
C GLN A 372 -7.34 50.25 -7.71
N GLY A 373 -8.39 50.02 -6.91
CA GLY A 373 -9.78 50.33 -7.26
C GLY A 373 -10.39 49.38 -8.29
N LEU A 374 -9.76 48.24 -8.55
CA LEU A 374 -10.23 47.23 -9.50
C LEU A 374 -11.06 46.19 -8.77
N ALA A 375 -12.35 46.16 -9.04
CA ALA A 375 -13.25 45.13 -8.53
C ALA A 375 -13.09 43.85 -9.35
N VAL A 376 -12.88 42.72 -8.68
CA VAL A 376 -12.82 41.39 -9.32
C VAL A 376 -13.90 40.52 -8.72
N GLU A 377 -14.74 39.95 -9.57
CA GLU A 377 -15.68 38.91 -9.18
C GLU A 377 -14.95 37.57 -9.15
N ALA A 378 -14.80 36.98 -7.96
CA ALA A 378 -14.09 35.72 -7.77
C ALA A 378 -15.05 34.53 -7.94
N LEU A 379 -15.04 33.92 -9.12
CA LEU A 379 -15.72 32.65 -9.40
C LEU A 379 -14.75 31.48 -9.10
N LEU A 380 -14.37 31.32 -7.83
CA LEU A 380 -13.41 30.30 -7.37
C LEU A 380 -14.08 28.96 -7.07
#